data_AF-A0A932RTT0-F1
#
_entry.id   AF-A0A932RTT0-F1
#
_cell.length_a   1.000
_cell.length_b   1.000
_cell.length_c   1.000
_cell.angle_alpha   90.00
_cell.angle_beta   90.00
_cell.angle_gamma   90.00
#
_symmetry.space_group_name_H-M   'P 1'
#
loop_
_entity.id
_entity.type
_entity.pdbx_description
1 polymer ?
#
loop_
_entity_poly.entity_id
_entity_poly.type
_entity_poly.pdbx_seq_one_letter_code
_entity_poly.pdbx_strand_id
1 'polypeptide(L)'
;MPQGRTAPPTTPEYHSDDTLVYWRFGWDLRDQLESAGFTVSALVTASLRDRVAAGELSTGYDGPDCDEVDLLSHADPTTLTAVASVQQAQRFGFRPDFQFITWDATKA
;
A
#
# COMPACT_ATOMS: atom_id res chain seq x y z
N MET A 1 7.48 12.23 1.21
CA MET A 1 8.61 11.37 1.63
C MET A 1 8.48 10.09 0.83
N PRO A 2 9.46 9.71 0.00
CA PRO A 2 9.27 8.58 -0.92
C PRO A 2 8.96 7.27 -0.16
N GLN A 3 8.03 6.49 -0.69
CA GLN A 3 7.46 5.29 -0.10
C GLN A 3 7.20 4.16 -1.11
N GLY A 4 7.52 4.35 -2.40
CA GLY A 4 7.42 3.30 -3.41
C GLY A 4 8.35 2.10 -3.18
N ARG A 5 9.41 2.28 -2.38
CA ARG A 5 10.37 1.22 -2.00
C ARG A 5 10.55 1.13 -0.49
N THR A 6 10.85 -0.07 -0.03
CA THR A 6 11.06 -0.38 1.37
C THR A 6 12.32 0.28 1.89
N ALA A 7 12.16 1.14 2.90
CA ALA A 7 13.26 1.86 3.53
C ALA A 7 12.88 2.25 4.97
N PRO A 8 13.86 2.42 5.88
CA PRO A 8 13.58 3.03 7.16
C PRO A 8 13.24 4.52 6.99
N PRO A 9 12.45 5.12 7.89
CA PRO A 9 12.27 6.58 7.94
C PRO A 9 13.63 7.31 8.06
N THR A 10 13.78 8.46 7.38
CA THR A 10 15.00 9.28 7.44
C THR A 10 15.17 10.03 8.76
N THR A 11 14.09 10.16 9.52
CA THR A 11 14.03 10.67 10.88
C THR A 11 13.13 9.75 11.72
N PRO A 12 13.33 9.65 13.04
CA PRO A 12 12.44 8.85 13.89
C PRO A 12 10.97 9.20 13.67
N GLU A 13 10.14 8.18 13.48
CA GLU A 13 8.70 8.27 13.27
C GLU A 13 8.03 7.33 14.28
N TYR A 14 6.93 7.78 14.88
CA TYR A 14 6.23 7.06 15.94
C TYR A 14 4.74 6.98 15.63
N HIS A 15 4.14 5.85 15.97
CA HIS A 15 2.69 5.73 16.08
C HIS A 15 2.19 6.52 17.30
N SER A 16 0.86 6.71 17.40
CA SER A 16 0.24 7.49 18.48
C SER A 16 0.44 6.90 19.88
N ASP A 17 0.94 5.67 19.98
CA ASP A 17 1.25 4.96 21.23
C ASP A 17 2.76 4.92 21.54
N ASP A 18 3.54 5.80 20.93
CA ASP A 18 5.00 5.88 21.03
C ASP A 18 5.76 4.65 20.50
N THR A 19 5.10 3.77 19.74
CA THR A 19 5.77 2.68 19.03
C THR A 19 6.58 3.22 17.85
N LEU A 20 7.88 2.93 17.82
CA LEU A 20 8.79 3.35 16.76
C LEU A 20 8.49 2.63 15.42
N VAL A 21 8.40 3.40 14.35
CA VAL A 21 8.32 2.90 12.97
C VAL A 21 9.73 2.56 12.49
N TYR A 22 10.03 1.27 12.35
CA TYR A 22 11.34 0.82 11.85
C TYR A 22 11.43 0.81 10.32
N TRP A 23 10.32 0.57 9.64
CA TRP A 23 10.27 0.37 8.20
C TRP A 23 9.04 1.04 7.62
N ARG A 24 9.23 1.69 6.47
CA ARG A 24 8.16 1.98 5.52
C ARG A 24 8.26 0.96 4.42
N PHE A 25 7.21 0.17 4.26
CA PHE A 25 7.18 -0.89 3.25
C PHE A 25 6.71 -0.33 1.92
N GLY A 26 7.49 -0.57 0.87
CA GLY A 26 7.12 -0.30 -0.52
C GLY A 26 6.71 -1.59 -1.25
N TRP A 27 6.56 -1.51 -2.58
CA TRP A 27 6.12 -2.64 -3.39
C TRP A 27 7.15 -3.75 -3.54
N ASP A 28 8.43 -3.43 -3.33
CA ASP A 28 9.53 -4.41 -3.29
C ASP A 28 9.43 -5.37 -2.09
N LEU A 29 8.57 -5.09 -1.10
CA LEU A 29 8.28 -6.03 -0.03
C LEU A 29 7.77 -7.38 -0.57
N ARG A 30 7.02 -7.35 -1.67
CA ARG A 30 6.56 -8.58 -2.33
C ARG A 30 7.73 -9.49 -2.70
N ASP A 31 8.68 -8.96 -3.44
CA ASP A 31 9.84 -9.72 -3.93
C ASP A 31 10.70 -10.23 -2.77
N GLN A 32 10.83 -9.43 -1.70
CA GLN A 32 11.55 -9.82 -0.49
C GLN A 32 10.87 -11.00 0.22
N LEU A 33 9.54 -10.95 0.36
CA LEU A 33 8.76 -12.03 0.97
C LEU A 33 8.76 -13.30 0.11
N GLU A 34 8.59 -13.16 -1.21
CA GLU A 34 8.66 -14.29 -2.16
C GLU A 34 10.04 -14.95 -2.13
N SER A 35 11.12 -14.16 -2.11
CA SER A 35 12.50 -14.65 -1.96
C SER A 35 12.73 -15.37 -0.63
N ALA A 36 11.99 -14.99 0.41
CA ALA A 36 11.99 -15.67 1.70
C ALA A 36 11.09 -16.92 1.72
N GLY A 37 10.47 -17.32 0.61
CA GLY A 37 9.65 -18.54 0.49
C GLY A 37 8.21 -18.37 0.96
N PHE A 38 7.64 -17.17 0.83
CA PHE A 38 6.22 -16.93 1.03
C PHE A 38 5.49 -16.90 -0.31
N THR A 39 4.23 -17.33 -0.31
CA THR A 39 3.27 -16.94 -1.34
C THR A 39 2.63 -15.63 -0.91
N VAL A 40 2.64 -14.60 -1.76
CA VAL A 40 2.26 -13.23 -1.39
C VAL A 40 1.19 -12.70 -2.33
N SER A 41 0.20 -11.97 -1.78
CA SER A 41 -0.80 -11.22 -2.53
C SER A 41 -0.98 -9.82 -1.94
N ALA A 42 -1.00 -8.80 -2.79
CA ALA A 42 -1.39 -7.45 -2.42
C ALA A 42 -2.91 -7.33 -2.52
N LEU A 43 -3.59 -7.34 -1.38
CA LEU A 43 -5.04 -7.19 -1.29
C LEU A 43 -5.40 -5.70 -1.27
N VAL A 44 -6.29 -5.29 -2.17
CA VAL A 44 -6.69 -3.89 -2.35
C VAL A 44 -8.19 -3.75 -2.60
N THR A 45 -8.69 -2.51 -2.57
CA THR A 45 -10.02 -2.21 -3.12
C THR A 45 -9.99 -2.22 -4.66
N ALA A 46 -11.11 -2.56 -5.30
CA ALA A 46 -11.25 -2.47 -6.75
C ALA A 46 -10.99 -1.04 -7.26
N SER A 47 -11.45 -0.03 -6.51
CA SER A 47 -11.21 1.38 -6.81
C SER A 47 -9.72 1.72 -6.91
N LEU A 48 -8.90 1.23 -5.98
CA LEU A 48 -7.46 1.47 -6.01
C LEU A 48 -6.81 0.81 -7.24
N ARG A 49 -7.10 -0.48 -7.47
CA ARG A 49 -6.56 -1.21 -8.63
C ARG A 49 -6.90 -0.51 -9.94
N ASP A 50 -8.17 -0.15 -10.12
CA ASP A 50 -8.66 0.44 -11.36
C ASP A 50 -8.04 1.84 -11.57
N ARG A 51 -7.85 2.62 -10.50
CA ARG A 51 -7.12 3.90 -10.55
C ARG A 51 -5.65 3.75 -10.92
N VAL A 52 -4.94 2.81 -10.29
CA VAL A 52 -3.53 2.53 -10.63
C VAL A 52 -3.42 2.12 -12.09
N ALA A 53 -4.31 1.25 -12.58
CA ALA A 53 -4.36 0.84 -13.98
C ALA A 53 -4.65 2.01 -14.95
N ALA A 54 -5.43 3.00 -14.52
CA ALA A 54 -5.72 4.22 -15.28
C ALA A 54 -4.62 5.31 -15.15
N GLY A 55 -3.62 5.13 -14.29
CA GLY A 55 -2.60 6.14 -13.98
C GLY A 55 -3.11 7.27 -13.08
N GLU A 56 -4.22 7.07 -12.37
CA GLU A 56 -4.84 8.06 -11.47
C GLU A 56 -4.26 7.95 -10.04
N LEU A 57 -3.03 8.42 -9.88
CA LEU A 57 -2.20 8.15 -8.68
C LEU A 57 -2.47 9.04 -7.47
N SER A 58 -3.41 9.99 -7.54
CA SER A 58 -3.69 10.92 -6.44
C SER A 58 -5.17 11.01 -6.09
N THR A 59 -5.49 10.85 -4.81
CA THR A 59 -6.80 11.21 -4.22
C THR A 59 -6.90 12.68 -3.82
N GLY A 60 -5.80 13.43 -3.91
CA GLY A 60 -5.66 14.73 -3.26
C GLY A 60 -5.30 14.64 -1.77
N TYR A 61 -4.84 13.48 -1.30
CA TYR A 61 -4.30 13.32 0.05
C TYR A 61 -3.08 14.22 0.26
N ASP A 62 -3.08 14.99 1.35
CA ASP A 62 -2.03 15.94 1.71
C ASP A 62 -1.43 15.70 3.09
N GLY A 63 -1.72 14.53 3.68
CA GLY A 63 -1.15 14.13 4.97
C GLY A 63 0.37 13.94 4.92
N PRO A 64 1.10 14.26 6.01
CA PRO A 64 2.57 14.23 6.02
C PRO A 64 3.17 12.83 6.18
N ASP A 65 2.34 11.83 6.48
CA ASP A 65 2.68 10.45 6.83
C ASP A 65 2.86 9.53 5.60
N CYS A 66 2.27 9.88 4.45
CA CYS A 66 2.37 9.08 3.23
C CYS A 66 2.49 9.96 1.99
N ASP A 67 3.40 9.59 1.09
CA ASP A 67 3.50 10.17 -0.25
C ASP A 67 2.73 9.27 -1.23
N GLU A 68 1.41 9.50 -1.33
CA GLU A 68 0.50 8.66 -2.11
C GLU A 68 0.98 8.50 -3.56
N VAL A 69 1.42 9.59 -4.19
CA VAL A 69 1.82 9.57 -5.60
C VAL A 69 3.09 8.74 -5.78
N ASP A 70 4.09 8.92 -4.91
CA ASP A 70 5.30 8.10 -4.97
C ASP A 70 4.99 6.62 -4.71
N LEU A 71 4.17 6.31 -3.69
CA LEU A 71 3.73 4.96 -3.40
C LEU A 71 3.04 4.32 -4.62
N LEU A 72 2.00 4.95 -5.17
CA LEU A 72 1.19 4.34 -6.23
C LEU A 72 1.89 4.32 -7.59
N SER A 73 2.85 5.21 -7.84
CA SER A 73 3.66 5.20 -9.08
C SER A 73 4.55 3.97 -9.22
N HIS A 74 4.82 3.25 -8.13
CA HIS A 74 5.62 2.03 -8.09
C HIS A 74 4.76 0.75 -8.05
N ALA A 75 3.42 0.89 -8.06
CA ALA A 75 2.51 -0.25 -8.06
C ALA A 75 2.41 -0.89 -9.46
N ASP A 76 2.41 -2.21 -9.53
CA ASP A 76 2.04 -2.95 -10.74
C ASP A 76 0.56 -3.38 -10.64
N PRO A 77 -0.36 -2.80 -11.43
CA PRO A 77 -1.79 -3.11 -11.35
C PRO A 77 -2.10 -4.58 -11.63
N THR A 78 -1.25 -5.30 -12.36
CA THR A 78 -1.44 -6.72 -12.68
C THR A 78 -1.20 -7.63 -11.47
N THR A 79 -0.56 -7.10 -10.43
CA THR A 79 -0.22 -7.82 -9.20
C THR A 79 -1.21 -7.58 -8.06
N LEU A 80 -2.17 -6.67 -8.26
CA LEU A 80 -3.13 -6.26 -7.25
C LEU A 80 -4.36 -7.15 -7.27
N THR A 81 -4.69 -7.71 -6.11
CA THR A 81 -5.88 -8.54 -5.90
C THR A 81 -6.99 -7.71 -5.28
N ALA A 82 -8.01 -7.37 -6.08
CA ALA A 82 -9.18 -6.65 -5.59
C ALA A 82 -10.06 -7.56 -4.73
N VAL A 83 -10.16 -7.26 -3.42
CA VAL A 83 -10.96 -8.04 -2.45
C VAL A 83 -12.20 -7.31 -1.96
N ALA A 84 -12.28 -6.00 -2.17
CA ALA A 84 -13.46 -5.19 -1.88
C ALA A 84 -13.92 -4.47 -3.15
N SER A 85 -15.19 -4.65 -3.51
CA SER A 85 -15.82 -3.93 -4.62
C SER A 85 -15.94 -2.43 -4.34
N VAL A 86 -16.12 -1.63 -5.39
CA VAL A 86 -16.40 -0.18 -5.27
C VAL A 86 -17.58 0.09 -4.36
N GLN A 87 -18.65 -0.71 -4.46
CA GLN A 87 -19.84 -0.57 -3.62
C GLN A 87 -19.55 -0.86 -2.14
N GLN A 88 -18.74 -1.88 -1.84
CA GLN A 88 -18.32 -2.19 -0.47
C GLN A 88 -17.43 -1.08 0.09
N ALA A 89 -16.43 -0.62 -0.67
CA ALA A 89 -15.56 0.47 -0.26
C ALA A 89 -16.35 1.76 0.05
N GLN A 90 -17.36 2.09 -0.76
CA GLN A 90 -18.26 3.21 -0.49
C GLN A 90 -19.11 2.99 0.76
N ARG A 91 -19.73 1.81 0.90
CA ARG A 91 -20.60 1.48 2.05
C ARG A 91 -19.84 1.53 3.37
N PHE A 92 -18.58 1.08 3.39
CA PHE A 92 -17.77 0.98 4.60
C PHE A 92 -16.80 2.16 4.79
N GLY A 93 -16.76 3.11 3.86
CA GLY A 93 -15.94 4.32 3.99
C GLY A 93 -14.43 4.08 3.85
N PHE A 94 -14.01 3.15 2.99
CA PHE A 94 -12.59 2.87 2.73
C PHE A 94 -11.94 3.98 1.90
N ARG A 95 -11.63 5.11 2.56
CA ARG A 95 -11.04 6.30 1.94
C ARG A 95 -9.98 6.95 2.86
N PRO A 96 -8.86 7.45 2.30
CA PRO A 96 -8.41 7.22 0.93
C PRO A 96 -8.05 5.75 0.70
N ASP A 97 -8.21 5.27 -0.53
CA ASP A 97 -8.16 3.84 -0.85
C ASP A 97 -6.76 3.20 -0.67
N PHE A 98 -5.69 3.97 -0.82
CA PHE A 98 -4.31 3.52 -0.57
C PHE A 98 -4.05 3.11 0.89
N GLN A 99 -4.84 3.62 1.85
CA GLN A 99 -4.72 3.23 3.27
C GLN A 99 -5.21 1.81 3.55
N PHE A 100 -5.82 1.15 2.56
CA PHE A 100 -6.39 -0.19 2.67
C PHE A 100 -5.62 -1.23 1.85
N ILE A 101 -4.33 -0.98 1.59
CA ILE A 101 -3.41 -1.97 1.01
C ILE A 101 -3.00 -2.95 2.10
N THR A 102 -3.24 -4.24 1.89
CA THR A 102 -2.86 -5.30 2.83
C THR A 102 -2.03 -6.36 2.12
N TRP A 103 -0.93 -6.79 2.74
CA TRP A 103 -0.16 -7.93 2.27
C TRP A 103 -0.67 -9.21 2.93
N ASP A 104 -1.19 -10.13 2.13
CA ASP A 104 -1.45 -11.50 2.56
C ASP A 104 -0.25 -12.37 2.19
N ALA A 105 0.43 -12.92 3.19
CA ALA A 105 1.66 -13.69 3.01
C ALA A 105 1.58 -15.00 3.79
N THR A 106 1.56 -16.11 3.07
CA THR A 106 1.51 -17.45 3.66
C THR A 106 2.82 -18.18 3.39
N LYS A 107 3.43 -18.75 4.44
CA LYS A 107 4.63 -19.57 4.30
C LYS A 107 4.28 -20.88 3.58
N ALA A 108 4.96 -21.15 2.48
CA ALA A 108 4.81 -22.40 1.73
C ALA A 108 5.38 -23.60 2.50
#